data_AF-A0A0Q6A7K1-F1
#
_entry.id   AF-A0A0Q6A7K1-F1
#
_cell.length_a   1.000
_cell.length_b   1.000
_cell.length_c   1.000
_cell.angle_alpha   90.00
_cell.angle_beta   90.00
_cell.angle_gamma   90.00
#
_symmetry.space_group_name_H-M   'P 1'
#
loop_
_entity.id
_entity.type
_entity.pdbx_description
1 polymer ?
#
loop_
_entity_poly.entity_id
_entity_poly.type
_entity_poly.pdbx_seq_one_letter_code
_entity_poly.pdbx_strand_id
1 'polypeptide(L)'
;MEPTNKSGQIRVFTKNIIGKAKEEILEESKQTKNNAGLRHIQNGKTNGVNHGANHVRKISLELRVLKVEGPFDEKNKKVQIIEKDKWYTYKATKFNREPTKNELQNLRWGIKYDDDKIKELKEVSCKGYRDITHKVLDNNSASKLTIYSFFKAPNQDVNTWANLKKCTCNCLNPKENFPYTENTFNKIKEIATLINYYSSKYSVPAVAIAGSIADEYNIINESDSGKFINWLQDDIVINFMPNFAIEFDVYIGGTSKLNNATKHDLGIGNIKLETAKKLYDQYKTEFKRNDLNYKDIVSYIQSNEGTVHLATLVIRKAQGLFEKYVSEYCNCKKEAVYVTYYKQGDLYLKKFLAAKKNNPKHKILPGEGCRVSLQREKIINSLT
;
A
#
# COMPACT_ATOMS: atom_id res chain seq x y z
N MET A 1 -23.11 -4.36 80.38
CA MET A 1 -22.87 -4.04 78.95
C MET A 1 -22.95 -2.53 78.78
N GLU A 2 -22.15 -1.98 77.87
CA GLU A 2 -21.81 -0.55 77.82
C GLU A 2 -22.97 0.38 77.44
N PRO A 3 -23.00 1.62 77.94
CA PRO A 3 -23.86 2.68 77.41
C PRO A 3 -23.22 3.30 76.15
N THR A 4 -23.73 2.97 74.96
CA THR A 4 -23.32 3.67 73.73
C THR A 4 -23.93 5.08 73.67
N ASN A 5 -23.10 6.03 74.05
CA ASN A 5 -23.36 7.47 74.13
C ASN A 5 -23.80 8.03 72.76
N LYS A 6 -25.11 8.24 72.54
CA LYS A 6 -25.63 9.04 71.42
C LYS A 6 -25.82 10.48 71.88
N SER A 7 -24.75 11.26 71.68
CA SER A 7 -24.68 12.69 71.95
C SER A 7 -25.79 13.48 71.25
N GLY A 8 -26.17 14.61 71.84
CA GLY A 8 -27.46 15.25 71.60
C GLY A 8 -27.72 15.73 70.18
N GLN A 9 -28.89 15.38 69.62
CA GLN A 9 -29.49 16.13 68.52
C GLN A 9 -30.00 17.48 69.03
N ILE A 10 -29.26 18.55 68.77
CA ILE A 10 -29.74 19.92 69.00
C ILE A 10 -30.70 20.30 67.87
N ARG A 11 -32.00 20.47 68.18
CA ARG A 11 -32.98 21.03 67.24
C ARG A 11 -33.08 22.54 67.45
N VAL A 12 -32.41 23.30 66.59
CA VAL A 12 -32.41 24.77 66.63
C VAL A 12 -33.62 25.33 65.87
N PHE A 13 -34.64 25.78 66.59
CA PHE A 13 -35.76 26.53 66.01
C PHE A 13 -35.44 28.03 66.02
N THR A 14 -34.91 28.55 64.91
CA THR A 14 -34.61 29.98 64.74
C THR A 14 -35.52 30.60 63.70
N LYS A 15 -36.12 31.76 64.02
CA LYS A 15 -36.94 32.53 63.06
C LYS A 15 -36.10 33.32 62.04
N ASN A 16 -34.83 33.61 62.36
CA ASN A 16 -33.87 34.29 61.49
C ASN A 16 -32.45 33.80 61.81
N ILE A 17 -31.77 33.17 60.85
CA ILE A 17 -30.32 32.87 60.94
C ILE A 17 -29.58 33.96 60.18
N ILE A 18 -28.63 34.64 60.84
CA ILE A 18 -27.77 35.66 60.21
C ILE A 18 -26.32 35.22 60.38
N GLY A 19 -25.69 34.77 59.30
CA GLY A 19 -24.27 34.42 59.24
C GLY A 19 -23.49 35.38 58.33
N LYS A 20 -22.27 35.75 58.73
CA LYS A 20 -21.29 36.40 57.84
C LYS A 20 -20.45 35.32 57.15
N ALA A 21 -20.84 34.93 55.95
CA ALA A 21 -19.98 34.11 55.09
C ALA A 21 -18.88 34.99 54.47
N LYS A 22 -17.62 34.56 54.55
CA LYS A 22 -16.50 35.15 53.81
C LYS A 22 -15.92 34.08 52.89
N GLU A 23 -16.41 34.10 51.65
CA GLU A 23 -15.89 33.43 50.43
C GLU A 23 -15.72 31.89 50.40
N GLU A 24 -15.90 31.16 51.51
CA GLU A 24 -15.96 29.69 51.49
C GLU A 24 -17.26 29.12 52.10
N ILE A 25 -17.64 27.93 51.62
CA ILE A 25 -18.72 27.14 52.23
C ILE A 25 -18.17 26.53 53.52
N LEU A 26 -18.70 26.95 54.67
CA LEU A 26 -18.31 26.41 55.98
C LEU A 26 -18.35 24.87 55.97
N GLU A 27 -17.26 24.22 56.39
CA GLU A 27 -17.08 22.74 56.42
C GLU A 27 -18.29 22.01 57.03
N GLU A 28 -18.79 22.53 58.15
CA GLU A 28 -19.95 22.09 58.91
C GLU A 28 -21.28 22.07 58.11
N SER A 29 -21.37 22.82 57.01
CA SER A 29 -22.50 22.75 56.06
C SER A 29 -22.65 21.36 55.43
N LYS A 30 -21.56 20.59 55.31
CA LYS A 30 -21.56 19.24 54.71
C LYS A 30 -22.43 18.23 55.47
N GLN A 31 -22.68 18.46 56.76
CA GLN A 31 -23.51 17.59 57.60
C GLN A 31 -24.96 18.08 57.74
N THR A 32 -25.31 19.22 57.16
CA THR A 32 -26.64 19.83 57.30
C THR A 32 -27.61 19.24 56.27
N LYS A 33 -28.51 18.34 56.70
CA LYS A 33 -29.60 17.80 55.86
C LYS A 33 -30.90 18.60 56.02
N ASN A 34 -31.44 19.08 54.91
CA ASN A 34 -32.81 19.62 54.86
C ASN A 34 -33.83 18.46 54.93
N ASN A 35 -34.41 18.25 56.11
CA ASN A 35 -35.43 17.23 56.34
C ASN A 35 -36.87 17.74 56.16
N ALA A 36 -37.08 19.00 55.75
CA ALA A 36 -38.42 19.59 55.64
C ALA A 36 -39.16 19.27 54.33
N GLY A 37 -38.52 18.56 53.39
CA GLY A 37 -39.10 18.18 52.08
C GLY A 37 -39.39 19.34 51.11
N LEU A 38 -39.29 20.58 51.58
CA LEU A 38 -39.61 21.80 50.83
C LEU A 38 -38.36 22.61 50.48
N ARG A 39 -38.50 23.48 49.48
CA ARG A 39 -37.43 24.31 48.91
C ARG A 39 -36.89 25.29 49.95
N HIS A 40 -35.61 25.12 50.33
CA HIS A 40 -34.89 26.09 51.15
C HIS A 40 -34.50 27.30 50.29
N ILE A 41 -34.80 28.52 50.75
CA ILE A 41 -34.51 29.78 50.05
C ILE A 41 -33.74 30.68 51.01
N GLN A 42 -32.49 31.02 50.67
CA GLN A 42 -31.63 31.91 51.44
C GLN A 42 -31.58 33.29 50.80
N ASN A 43 -32.18 34.29 51.47
CA ASN A 43 -32.23 35.67 51.00
C ASN A 43 -31.22 36.53 51.77
N GLY A 44 -30.17 37.00 51.08
CA GLY A 44 -29.22 37.98 51.61
C GLY A 44 -29.78 39.41 51.54
N LYS A 45 -29.39 40.28 52.47
CA LYS A 45 -29.98 41.63 52.67
C LYS A 45 -29.79 42.61 51.51
N THR A 46 -28.90 42.32 50.55
CA THR A 46 -28.59 43.19 49.40
C THR A 46 -28.50 42.48 48.05
N ASN A 47 -28.72 41.16 48.01
CA ASN A 47 -29.06 40.34 46.83
C ASN A 47 -29.18 38.89 47.28
N GLY A 48 -30.37 38.28 47.16
CA GLY A 48 -30.52 36.84 47.39
C GLY A 48 -29.86 36.03 46.26
N VAL A 49 -29.12 34.98 46.59
CA VAL A 49 -28.56 34.06 45.58
C VAL A 49 -29.70 33.22 45.02
N ASN A 50 -30.36 33.77 44.01
CA ASN A 50 -31.55 33.17 43.43
C ASN A 50 -31.16 32.01 42.50
N HIS A 51 -30.95 30.82 43.07
CA HIS A 51 -30.80 29.55 42.33
C HIS A 51 -32.08 29.13 41.56
N GLY A 52 -32.98 30.07 41.24
CA GLY A 52 -34.04 29.92 40.24
C GLY A 52 -33.53 30.01 38.79
N ALA A 53 -32.32 30.53 38.55
CA ALA A 53 -31.69 30.55 37.22
C ALA A 53 -30.94 29.25 36.85
N ASN A 54 -31.27 28.13 37.51
CA ASN A 54 -31.00 26.81 36.94
C ASN A 54 -31.90 26.60 35.72
N HIS A 55 -31.54 27.22 34.60
CA HIS A 55 -32.00 26.76 33.29
C HIS A 55 -31.80 25.25 33.24
N VAL A 56 -32.86 24.50 32.89
CA VAL A 56 -32.75 23.06 32.62
C VAL A 56 -31.54 22.88 31.73
N ARG A 57 -30.52 22.16 32.24
CA ARG A 57 -29.21 22.06 31.59
C ARG A 57 -29.46 21.62 30.16
N LYS A 58 -29.34 22.54 29.20
CA LYS A 58 -29.66 22.27 27.79
C LYS A 58 -28.89 21.01 27.44
N ILE A 59 -29.61 19.92 27.15
CA ILE A 59 -28.97 18.68 26.76
C ILE A 59 -28.21 19.06 25.50
N SER A 60 -26.89 19.18 25.61
CA SER A 60 -26.03 19.49 24.49
C SER A 60 -26.12 18.28 23.59
N LEU A 61 -27.03 18.35 22.61
CA LEU A 61 -27.20 17.34 21.58
C LEU A 61 -25.80 17.00 21.07
N GLU A 62 -25.37 15.78 21.36
CA GLU A 62 -24.04 15.30 21.00
C GLU A 62 -23.85 15.60 19.51
N LEU A 63 -22.78 16.33 19.18
CA LEU A 63 -22.55 16.76 17.81
C LEU A 63 -22.27 15.52 16.95
N ARG A 64 -23.06 15.34 15.89
CA ARG A 64 -23.05 14.15 15.05
C ARG A 64 -23.04 14.55 13.58
N VAL A 65 -22.21 13.86 12.80
CA VAL A 65 -22.28 13.88 11.35
C VAL A 65 -23.53 13.11 10.93
N LEU A 66 -24.25 13.65 9.95
CA LEU A 66 -25.44 13.04 9.35
C LEU A 66 -25.25 12.67 7.88
N LYS A 67 -24.26 13.25 7.19
CA LYS A 67 -23.96 12.95 5.79
C LYS A 67 -22.48 13.11 5.49
N VAL A 68 -21.91 12.10 4.84
CA VAL A 68 -20.59 12.15 4.20
C VAL A 68 -20.78 12.01 2.70
N GLU A 69 -20.05 12.79 1.92
CA GLU A 69 -20.07 12.77 0.45
C GLU A 69 -18.67 12.59 -0.13
N GLY A 70 -18.65 12.22 -1.41
CA GLY A 70 -17.46 11.81 -2.16
C GLY A 70 -17.54 10.32 -2.54
N PRO A 71 -16.43 9.73 -3.03
CA PRO A 71 -15.24 10.45 -3.47
C PRO A 71 -15.53 11.42 -4.62
N PHE A 72 -14.90 12.59 -4.57
CA PHE A 72 -14.88 13.55 -5.68
C PHE A 72 -13.50 13.51 -6.36
N ASP A 73 -13.48 13.51 -7.69
CA ASP A 73 -12.25 13.60 -8.49
C ASP A 73 -11.68 15.03 -8.55
N GLU A 74 -10.57 15.21 -9.26
CA GLU A 74 -9.88 16.50 -9.48
C GLU A 74 -10.78 17.56 -10.17
N LYS A 75 -11.86 17.14 -10.83
CA LYS A 75 -12.87 18.01 -11.46
C LYS A 75 -14.08 18.24 -10.55
N ASN A 76 -13.97 17.89 -9.26
CA ASN A 76 -15.02 17.93 -8.25
C ASN A 76 -16.28 17.12 -8.65
N LYS A 77 -16.13 16.12 -9.54
CA LYS A 77 -17.22 15.21 -9.93
C LYS A 77 -17.23 14.02 -8.98
N LYS A 78 -18.42 13.68 -8.48
CA LYS A 78 -18.60 12.47 -7.64
C LYS A 78 -18.41 11.21 -8.50
N VAL A 79 -17.61 10.27 -8.02
CA VAL A 79 -17.32 8.98 -8.69
C VAL A 79 -17.68 7.80 -7.79
N GLN A 80 -18.08 6.68 -8.40
CA GLN A 80 -18.35 5.41 -7.72
C GLN A 80 -17.17 4.42 -7.81
N ILE A 81 -16.19 4.71 -8.68
CA ILE A 81 -14.98 3.92 -8.89
C ILE A 81 -13.80 4.86 -8.68
N ILE A 82 -12.85 4.47 -7.84
CA ILE A 82 -11.61 5.22 -7.61
C ILE A 82 -10.39 4.42 -8.06
N GLU A 83 -9.42 5.11 -8.64
CA GLU A 83 -8.15 4.53 -9.09
C GLU A 83 -7.13 4.62 -7.96
N LYS A 84 -6.32 3.58 -7.79
CA LYS A 84 -5.21 3.63 -6.83
C LYS A 84 -4.17 4.67 -7.26
N ASP A 85 -3.45 5.20 -6.28
CA ASP A 85 -2.50 6.29 -6.39
C ASP A 85 -3.02 7.63 -6.95
N LYS A 86 -4.35 7.81 -7.00
CA LYS A 86 -5.00 9.12 -7.21
C LYS A 86 -5.63 9.67 -5.94
N TRP A 87 -5.59 10.99 -5.80
CA TRP A 87 -6.22 11.71 -4.70
C TRP A 87 -7.70 11.93 -4.96
N TYR A 88 -8.52 11.68 -3.95
CA TYR A 88 -9.97 11.95 -3.97
C TYR A 88 -10.37 12.76 -2.75
N THR A 89 -11.35 13.66 -2.94
CA THR A 89 -11.90 14.48 -1.85
C THR A 89 -13.14 13.84 -1.24
N TYR A 90 -13.27 13.94 0.09
CA TYR A 90 -14.41 13.46 0.88
C TYR A 90 -14.87 14.59 1.80
N LYS A 91 -16.19 14.73 2.01
CA LYS A 91 -16.79 15.93 2.64
C LYS A 91 -17.85 15.55 3.67
N ALA A 92 -17.77 16.11 4.88
CA ALA A 92 -18.81 16.00 5.91
C ALA A 92 -19.82 17.14 5.73
N THR A 93 -20.89 16.89 4.96
CA THR A 93 -21.75 17.95 4.41
C THR A 93 -22.99 18.26 5.25
N LYS A 94 -23.40 17.38 6.17
CA LYS A 94 -24.54 17.61 7.05
C LYS A 94 -24.24 17.16 8.48
N PHE A 95 -24.65 17.98 9.44
CA PHE A 95 -24.53 17.74 10.88
C PHE A 95 -25.92 17.86 11.54
N ASN A 96 -26.09 17.34 12.75
CA ASN A 96 -27.35 17.48 13.51
C ASN A 96 -27.59 18.91 14.04
N ARG A 97 -26.51 19.70 14.15
CA ARG A 97 -26.50 21.15 14.31
C ARG A 97 -25.21 21.69 13.71
N GLU A 98 -25.16 22.98 13.42
CA GLU A 98 -23.92 23.59 12.91
C GLU A 98 -22.79 23.49 13.97
N PRO A 99 -21.61 22.96 13.61
CA PRO A 99 -20.50 22.80 14.54
C PRO A 99 -19.69 24.10 14.65
N THR A 100 -19.34 24.49 15.88
CA THR A 100 -18.41 25.61 16.10
C THR A 100 -17.00 25.26 15.62
N LYS A 101 -16.14 26.29 15.41
CA LYS A 101 -14.75 26.10 14.97
C LYS A 101 -13.95 25.18 15.92
N ASN A 102 -14.15 25.31 17.24
CA ASN A 102 -13.47 24.48 18.22
C ASN A 102 -14.02 23.04 18.25
N GLU A 103 -15.32 22.85 18.04
CA GLU A 103 -15.91 21.51 17.97
C GLU A 103 -15.40 20.74 16.74
N LEU A 104 -15.25 21.42 15.59
CA LEU A 104 -14.66 20.82 14.38
C LEU A 104 -13.24 20.27 14.61
N GLN A 105 -12.46 20.80 15.56
CA GLN A 105 -11.15 20.24 15.91
C GLN A 105 -11.24 18.85 16.54
N ASN A 106 -12.44 18.37 16.89
CA ASN A 106 -12.69 16.99 17.33
C ASN A 106 -13.27 16.10 16.22
N LEU A 107 -13.41 16.61 14.98
CA LEU A 107 -13.88 15.82 13.85
C LEU A 107 -12.79 14.85 13.39
N ARG A 108 -13.14 13.56 13.38
CA ARG A 108 -12.27 12.44 13.01
C ARG A 108 -12.73 11.82 11.71
N TRP A 109 -11.79 11.17 11.03
CA TRP A 109 -12.02 10.48 9.78
C TRP A 109 -11.59 9.02 9.89
N GLY A 110 -12.45 8.11 9.43
CA GLY A 110 -12.24 6.66 9.50
C GLY A 110 -12.23 6.04 8.11
N ILE A 111 -11.50 4.94 7.98
CA ILE A 111 -11.35 4.17 6.74
C ILE A 111 -11.60 2.69 6.99
N LYS A 112 -12.37 2.05 6.10
CA LYS A 112 -12.56 0.59 6.03
C LYS A 112 -12.28 0.14 4.60
N TYR A 113 -11.47 -0.90 4.46
CA TYR A 113 -11.23 -1.60 3.20
C TYR A 113 -11.99 -2.92 3.24
N ASP A 114 -12.81 -3.21 2.21
CA ASP A 114 -13.71 -4.38 2.18
C ASP A 114 -14.43 -4.63 3.52
N ASP A 115 -14.08 -5.72 4.21
CA ASP A 115 -14.64 -6.13 5.51
C ASP A 115 -13.71 -5.98 6.73
N ASP A 116 -12.63 -5.21 6.59
CA ASP A 116 -11.72 -4.86 7.68
C ASP A 116 -12.38 -4.12 8.85
N LYS A 117 -11.66 -4.05 9.98
CA LYS A 117 -11.95 -3.10 11.06
C LYS A 117 -11.73 -1.65 10.58
N ILE A 118 -12.58 -0.74 11.01
CA ILE A 118 -12.42 0.71 10.76
C ILE A 118 -11.12 1.19 11.42
N LYS A 119 -10.22 1.76 10.62
CA LYS A 119 -8.95 2.38 11.07
C LYS A 119 -9.13 3.91 11.05
N GLU A 120 -8.50 4.63 11.98
CA GLU A 120 -8.58 6.11 12.02
C GLU A 120 -7.49 6.75 11.14
N LEU A 121 -7.87 7.71 10.29
CA LEU A 121 -6.97 8.49 9.43
C LEU A 121 -6.32 9.63 10.25
N LYS A 122 -5.39 9.26 11.13
CA LYS A 122 -4.70 10.18 12.07
C LYS A 122 -4.08 11.42 11.42
N GLU A 123 -3.68 11.33 10.14
CA GLU A 123 -3.10 12.44 9.38
C GLU A 123 -4.08 13.59 9.09
N VAL A 124 -5.39 13.34 9.14
CA VAL A 124 -6.44 14.33 8.83
C VAL A 124 -7.49 14.47 9.94
N SER A 125 -7.62 13.47 10.83
CA SER A 125 -8.38 13.59 12.07
C SER A 125 -7.94 14.78 12.93
N CYS A 126 -8.90 15.36 13.64
CA CYS A 126 -8.72 16.42 14.64
C CYS A 126 -8.10 17.74 14.12
N LYS A 127 -8.11 17.98 12.79
CA LYS A 127 -7.55 19.20 12.17
C LYS A 127 -8.57 20.32 11.93
N GLY A 128 -9.85 20.13 12.27
CA GLY A 128 -10.90 21.12 11.99
C GLY A 128 -11.49 21.04 10.57
N TYR A 129 -11.02 20.12 9.74
CA TYR A 129 -11.39 20.06 8.32
C TYR A 129 -12.68 19.26 8.08
N ARG A 130 -13.68 19.94 7.50
CA ARG A 130 -14.92 19.32 7.00
C ARG A 130 -14.71 18.53 5.72
N ASP A 131 -13.64 18.81 4.99
CA ASP A 131 -13.26 18.16 3.75
C ASP A 131 -11.84 17.59 3.90
N ILE A 132 -11.60 16.37 3.42
CA ILE A 132 -10.28 15.73 3.40
C ILE A 132 -9.93 15.20 2.01
N THR A 133 -8.65 15.12 1.70
CA THR A 133 -8.12 14.37 0.56
C THR A 133 -7.48 13.08 1.02
N HIS A 134 -7.79 11.95 0.37
CA HIS A 134 -7.15 10.66 0.66
C HIS A 134 -6.78 9.93 -0.64
N LYS A 135 -5.71 9.13 -0.59
CA LYS A 135 -5.16 8.35 -1.69
C LYS A 135 -5.00 6.89 -1.24
N VAL A 136 -5.57 5.96 -1.99
CA VAL A 136 -5.38 4.52 -1.78
C VAL A 136 -4.10 4.08 -2.51
N LEU A 137 -3.15 3.48 -1.80
CA LEU A 137 -1.87 3.01 -2.36
C LEU A 137 -2.07 1.75 -3.21
N ASP A 138 -1.25 1.55 -4.26
CA ASP A 138 -1.43 0.41 -5.17
C ASP A 138 -1.33 -0.98 -4.52
N ASN A 139 -0.48 -1.11 -3.49
CA ASN A 139 -0.27 -2.33 -2.72
C ASN A 139 -1.49 -2.78 -1.90
N ASN A 140 -2.50 -1.93 -1.73
CA ASN A 140 -3.75 -2.29 -1.08
C ASN A 140 -4.55 -3.24 -1.99
N SER A 141 -4.78 -4.49 -1.58
CA SER A 141 -5.45 -5.52 -2.38
C SER A 141 -6.98 -5.41 -2.43
N ALA A 142 -7.58 -4.46 -1.71
CA ALA A 142 -9.02 -4.43 -1.49
C ALA A 142 -9.84 -4.15 -2.76
N SER A 143 -11.13 -4.50 -2.71
CA SER A 143 -12.11 -4.25 -3.76
C SER A 143 -12.96 -2.99 -3.53
N LYS A 144 -13.13 -2.57 -2.28
CA LYS A 144 -14.01 -1.49 -1.85
C LYS A 144 -13.34 -0.63 -0.78
N LEU A 145 -13.52 0.68 -0.90
CA LEU A 145 -13.21 1.67 0.13
C LEU A 145 -14.49 2.21 0.74
N THR A 146 -14.53 2.32 2.07
CA THR A 146 -15.58 3.05 2.80
C THR A 146 -14.92 4.08 3.73
N ILE A 147 -15.39 5.33 3.66
CA ILE A 147 -14.92 6.47 4.47
C ILE A 147 -16.03 6.92 5.42
N TYR A 148 -15.64 7.17 6.67
CA TYR A 148 -16.51 7.62 7.77
C TYR A 148 -16.02 8.97 8.29
N SER A 149 -16.94 9.76 8.85
CA SER A 149 -16.61 11.00 9.57
C SER A 149 -17.42 11.06 10.86
N PHE A 150 -16.78 11.38 12.00
CA PHE A 150 -17.39 11.25 13.33
C PHE A 150 -16.67 12.09 14.40
N PHE A 151 -17.36 12.42 15.49
CA PHE A 151 -16.74 13.12 16.64
C PHE A 151 -16.33 12.19 17.79
N LYS A 152 -16.99 11.02 17.93
CA LYS A 152 -16.80 10.09 19.05
C LYS A 152 -16.57 8.66 18.58
N ALA A 153 -17.52 8.10 17.82
CA ALA A 153 -17.41 6.79 17.19
C ALA A 153 -18.03 6.83 15.78
N PRO A 154 -17.55 6.02 14.82
CA PRO A 154 -18.16 5.90 13.50
C PRO A 154 -19.61 5.41 13.61
N ASN A 155 -20.52 6.02 12.86
CA ASN A 155 -21.84 5.44 12.60
C ASN A 155 -21.76 4.64 11.27
N GLN A 156 -22.20 3.38 11.27
CA GLN A 156 -22.16 2.55 10.06
C GLN A 156 -23.04 3.12 8.93
N ASP A 157 -24.15 3.78 9.25
CA ASP A 157 -25.05 4.38 8.27
C ASP A 157 -24.55 5.72 7.69
N VAL A 158 -23.61 6.38 8.38
CA VAL A 158 -23.07 7.69 7.99
C VAL A 158 -21.68 7.49 7.40
N ASN A 159 -21.67 7.03 6.15
CA ASN A 159 -20.45 6.77 5.38
C ASN A 159 -20.60 7.26 3.94
N THR A 160 -19.49 7.24 3.20
CA THR A 160 -19.52 7.14 1.74
C THR A 160 -18.57 6.04 1.29
N TRP A 161 -18.85 5.40 0.16
CA TRP A 161 -18.06 4.29 -0.35
C TRP A 161 -17.82 4.41 -1.87
N ALA A 162 -16.77 3.75 -2.33
CA ALA A 162 -16.49 3.55 -3.74
C ALA A 162 -15.82 2.19 -3.95
N ASN A 163 -16.01 1.63 -5.14
CA ASN A 163 -15.25 0.46 -5.57
C ASN A 163 -13.84 0.90 -5.95
N LEU A 164 -12.84 0.14 -5.53
CA LEU A 164 -11.49 0.28 -6.05
C LEU A 164 -11.47 -0.27 -7.47
N LYS A 165 -10.92 0.49 -8.42
CA LYS A 165 -10.78 0.05 -9.81
C LYS A 165 -9.90 -1.19 -9.84
N LYS A 166 -10.50 -2.37 -9.97
CA LYS A 166 -9.77 -3.59 -10.28
C LYS A 166 -8.93 -3.32 -11.52
N CYS A 167 -7.63 -3.54 -11.41
CA CYS A 167 -6.68 -3.31 -12.49
C CYS A 167 -6.80 -4.49 -13.45
N THR A 168 -7.83 -4.43 -14.31
CA THR A 168 -8.11 -5.45 -15.32
C THR A 168 -7.16 -5.28 -16.50
N CYS A 169 -6.13 -6.12 -16.53
CA CYS A 169 -5.33 -6.26 -17.72
C CYS A 169 -6.08 -7.10 -18.75
N ASN A 170 -6.63 -6.41 -19.76
CA ASN A 170 -7.07 -7.04 -21.01
C ASN A 170 -5.82 -7.55 -21.74
N CYS A 171 -5.36 -8.72 -21.32
CA CYS A 171 -4.22 -9.46 -21.82
C CYS A 171 -4.71 -10.61 -22.68
N LEU A 172 -3.95 -10.95 -23.72
CA LEU A 172 -4.19 -12.18 -24.46
C LEU A 172 -3.75 -13.36 -23.59
N ASN A 173 -4.53 -14.46 -23.62
CA ASN A 173 -4.14 -15.69 -22.93
C ASN A 173 -2.81 -16.21 -23.52
N PRO A 174 -1.74 -16.34 -22.70
CA PRO A 174 -0.46 -16.86 -23.16
C PRO A 174 -0.61 -18.33 -23.59
N LYS A 175 -0.01 -18.69 -24.72
CA LYS A 175 -0.03 -20.07 -25.23
C LYS A 175 1.02 -20.98 -24.58
N GLU A 176 2.09 -20.38 -24.08
CA GLU A 176 3.28 -21.06 -23.59
C GLU A 176 3.65 -20.56 -22.20
N ASN A 177 4.22 -21.47 -21.42
CA ASN A 177 4.69 -21.26 -20.05
C ASN A 177 3.63 -20.68 -19.08
N PHE A 178 2.37 -21.12 -19.22
CA PHE A 178 1.24 -20.64 -18.44
C PHE A 178 0.25 -21.77 -18.14
N PRO A 179 -0.35 -21.84 -16.93
CA PRO A 179 -0.08 -21.00 -15.75
C PRO A 179 1.29 -21.28 -15.13
N TYR A 180 1.68 -20.47 -14.13
CA TYR A 180 2.83 -20.76 -13.29
C TYR A 180 2.50 -21.90 -12.31
N THR A 181 3.48 -22.78 -12.10
CA THR A 181 3.42 -23.89 -11.16
C THR A 181 3.62 -23.43 -9.72
N GLU A 182 3.17 -24.24 -8.76
CA GLU A 182 3.38 -23.96 -7.33
C GLU A 182 4.88 -23.90 -6.97
N ASN A 183 5.73 -24.67 -7.64
CA ASN A 183 7.19 -24.60 -7.49
C ASN A 183 7.74 -23.21 -7.86
N THR A 184 7.17 -22.56 -8.89
CA THR A 184 7.53 -21.19 -9.27
C THR A 184 7.16 -20.20 -8.17
N PHE A 185 5.95 -20.32 -7.60
CA PHE A 185 5.50 -19.46 -6.49
C PHE A 185 6.29 -19.70 -5.20
N ASN A 186 6.63 -20.94 -4.88
CA ASN A 186 7.53 -21.29 -3.78
C ASN A 186 8.93 -20.69 -3.97
N LYS A 187 9.47 -20.70 -5.19
CA LYS A 187 10.76 -20.06 -5.48
C LYS A 187 10.70 -18.54 -5.33
N ILE A 188 9.64 -17.88 -5.81
CA ILE A 188 9.42 -16.44 -5.55
C ILE A 188 9.42 -16.15 -4.04
N LYS A 189 8.75 -17.00 -3.25
CA LYS A 189 8.67 -16.87 -1.80
C LYS A 189 10.03 -17.04 -1.10
N GLU A 190 10.84 -18.00 -1.53
CA GLU A 190 12.22 -18.20 -1.03
C GLU A 190 13.07 -16.93 -1.20
N ILE A 191 12.95 -16.23 -2.34
CA ILE A 191 13.73 -15.04 -2.67
C ILE A 191 13.00 -13.72 -2.41
N ALA A 192 11.81 -13.74 -1.81
CA ALA A 192 10.95 -12.57 -1.64
C ALA A 192 11.63 -11.42 -0.91
N THR A 193 12.43 -11.72 0.13
CA THR A 193 13.23 -10.73 0.86
C THR A 193 14.22 -9.98 -0.05
N LEU A 194 14.88 -10.70 -0.98
CA LEU A 194 15.79 -10.09 -1.96
C LEU A 194 15.01 -9.26 -2.99
N ILE A 195 13.87 -9.76 -3.47
CA ILE A 195 13.01 -9.02 -4.41
C ILE A 195 12.54 -7.72 -3.78
N ASN A 196 12.01 -7.76 -2.55
CA ASN A 196 11.53 -6.59 -1.83
C ASN A 196 12.68 -5.61 -1.50
N TYR A 197 13.87 -6.11 -1.15
CA TYR A 197 15.06 -5.27 -0.94
C TYR A 197 15.44 -4.50 -2.22
N TYR A 198 15.62 -5.19 -3.35
CA TYR A 198 16.03 -4.54 -4.60
C TYR A 198 14.92 -3.70 -5.23
N SER A 199 13.65 -4.14 -5.11
CA SER A 199 12.47 -3.33 -5.43
C SER A 199 12.52 -1.97 -4.75
N SER A 200 12.75 -1.96 -3.43
CA SER A 200 12.86 -0.74 -2.63
C SER A 200 14.08 0.09 -3.03
N LYS A 201 15.28 -0.52 -3.06
CA LYS A 201 16.56 0.15 -3.41
C LYS A 201 16.46 0.91 -4.73
N TYR A 202 15.82 0.33 -5.74
CA TYR A 202 15.79 0.88 -7.10
C TYR A 202 14.46 1.55 -7.49
N SER A 203 13.45 1.56 -6.62
CA SER A 203 12.08 2.05 -6.92
C SER A 203 11.43 1.33 -8.11
N VAL A 204 11.56 0.00 -8.10
CA VAL A 204 11.11 -0.93 -9.15
C VAL A 204 9.94 -1.78 -8.64
N PRO A 205 8.87 -2.05 -9.40
CA PRO A 205 7.78 -2.91 -8.95
C PRO A 205 8.25 -4.35 -8.65
N ALA A 206 8.10 -4.78 -7.39
CA ALA A 206 8.42 -6.14 -6.94
C ALA A 206 7.74 -7.23 -7.80
N VAL A 207 6.49 -7.01 -8.22
CA VAL A 207 5.75 -7.92 -9.12
C VAL A 207 6.41 -8.07 -10.48
N ALA A 208 7.01 -7.01 -11.04
CA ALA A 208 7.70 -7.10 -12.33
C ALA A 208 9.03 -7.87 -12.21
N ILE A 209 9.75 -7.72 -11.09
CA ILE A 209 10.96 -8.50 -10.79
C ILE A 209 10.58 -9.98 -10.61
N ALA A 210 9.63 -10.26 -9.71
CA ALA A 210 9.14 -11.60 -9.43
C ALA A 210 8.56 -12.29 -10.67
N GLY A 211 7.79 -11.57 -11.48
CA GLY A 211 7.21 -12.07 -12.72
C GLY A 211 8.23 -12.33 -13.83
N SER A 212 9.31 -11.54 -13.89
CA SER A 212 10.44 -11.83 -14.80
C SER A 212 11.12 -13.13 -14.40
N ILE A 213 11.38 -13.32 -13.10
CA ILE A 213 11.96 -14.56 -12.56
C ILE A 213 11.00 -15.74 -12.73
N ALA A 214 9.69 -15.54 -12.58
CA ALA A 214 8.66 -16.57 -12.78
C ALA A 214 8.64 -17.11 -14.22
N ASP A 215 8.82 -16.24 -15.21
CA ASP A 215 8.89 -16.63 -16.63
C ASP A 215 10.15 -17.46 -16.96
N GLU A 216 11.20 -17.41 -16.13
CA GLU A 216 12.41 -18.25 -16.24
C GLU A 216 12.25 -19.58 -15.48
N TYR A 217 11.70 -19.55 -14.25
CA TYR A 217 11.60 -20.73 -13.38
C TYR A 217 10.44 -21.66 -13.69
N ASN A 218 9.39 -21.17 -14.35
CA ASN A 218 8.30 -22.05 -14.73
C ASN A 218 8.73 -22.90 -15.93
N ILE A 219 8.84 -24.21 -15.71
CA ILE A 219 9.08 -25.22 -16.73
C ILE A 219 8.00 -26.29 -16.50
N ILE A 220 7.13 -26.49 -17.48
CA ILE A 220 5.88 -27.26 -17.31
C ILE A 220 6.07 -28.77 -17.62
N ASN A 221 7.20 -29.18 -18.19
CA ASN A 221 7.49 -30.58 -18.51
C ASN A 221 8.88 -31.02 -18.00
N GLU A 222 8.94 -32.33 -17.69
CA GLU A 222 10.09 -33.15 -17.26
C GLU A 222 10.52 -33.09 -15.79
N SER A 223 11.15 -34.19 -15.37
CA SER A 223 11.03 -34.79 -14.05
C SER A 223 12.10 -34.39 -13.03
N ASP A 224 11.79 -34.77 -11.78
CA ASP A 224 12.67 -34.96 -10.64
C ASP A 224 13.14 -33.71 -9.85
N SER A 225 12.69 -33.73 -8.59
CA SER A 225 13.30 -33.08 -7.46
C SER A 225 14.81 -33.38 -7.37
N GLY A 226 15.64 -32.41 -7.73
CA GLY A 226 17.11 -32.50 -7.63
C GLY A 226 17.90 -31.49 -8.48
N LYS A 227 17.25 -30.89 -9.50
CA LYS A 227 17.93 -30.08 -10.53
C LYS A 227 17.93 -28.56 -10.26
N PHE A 228 18.58 -28.09 -9.19
CA PHE A 228 18.77 -26.64 -8.97
C PHE A 228 19.79 -26.00 -9.96
N ILE A 229 20.43 -26.78 -10.83
CA ILE A 229 21.40 -26.31 -11.85
C ILE A 229 21.22 -27.05 -13.20
N ASN A 230 20.01 -27.08 -13.78
CA ASN A 230 19.82 -27.59 -15.16
C ASN A 230 19.47 -26.53 -16.21
N TRP A 231 19.15 -25.30 -15.79
CA TRP A 231 18.93 -24.15 -16.69
C TRP A 231 20.12 -23.82 -17.62
N LEU A 232 21.34 -24.25 -17.26
CA LEU A 232 22.56 -24.08 -18.07
C LEU A 232 23.04 -25.36 -18.78
N GLN A 233 22.39 -26.51 -18.58
CA GLN A 233 22.89 -27.80 -19.10
C GLN A 233 21.94 -28.50 -20.08
N ASP A 234 20.62 -28.36 -19.95
CA ASP A 234 19.66 -29.08 -20.80
C ASP A 234 19.00 -28.16 -21.85
N ASP A 235 19.47 -28.28 -23.10
CA ASP A 235 18.87 -27.96 -24.41
C ASP A 235 18.27 -26.58 -24.77
N ILE A 236 17.90 -25.70 -23.83
CA ILE A 236 17.44 -24.34 -24.17
C ILE A 236 18.62 -23.38 -24.46
N VAL A 237 19.85 -23.80 -24.15
CA VAL A 237 21.08 -22.99 -24.24
C VAL A 237 21.97 -23.36 -25.44
N ILE A 238 21.65 -24.43 -26.17
CA ILE A 238 22.53 -24.94 -27.25
C ILE A 238 22.32 -24.24 -28.60
N ASN A 239 21.09 -23.79 -28.91
CA ASN A 239 20.85 -22.88 -30.04
C ASN A 239 21.24 -21.42 -29.72
N PHE A 240 22.17 -21.24 -28.76
CA PHE A 240 22.38 -20.03 -27.96
C PHE A 240 23.86 -19.81 -27.50
N MET A 241 24.86 -19.95 -28.42
CA MET A 241 26.10 -19.12 -28.52
C MET A 241 26.51 -18.75 -30.00
N PRO A 242 26.97 -17.50 -30.33
CA PRO A 242 28.00 -17.30 -31.38
C PRO A 242 29.31 -16.59 -30.97
N ASN A 243 30.40 -16.99 -31.65
CA ASN A 243 31.78 -16.47 -31.66
C ASN A 243 32.59 -16.28 -30.36
N PHE A 244 32.03 -16.47 -29.16
CA PHE A 244 32.83 -16.47 -27.90
C PHE A 244 33.59 -17.79 -27.66
N ALA A 245 33.08 -18.92 -28.17
CA ALA A 245 33.63 -20.25 -27.89
C ALA A 245 35.10 -20.44 -28.31
N ILE A 246 35.60 -19.67 -29.28
CA ILE A 246 36.97 -19.80 -29.81
C ILE A 246 38.03 -19.33 -28.80
N GLU A 247 37.72 -18.33 -27.97
CA GLU A 247 38.69 -17.76 -27.02
C GLU A 247 38.64 -18.46 -25.65
N PHE A 248 37.50 -19.05 -25.30
CA PHE A 248 37.29 -19.78 -24.04
C PHE A 248 37.94 -21.16 -24.04
N ASP A 249 37.90 -21.87 -25.18
CA ASP A 249 38.54 -23.19 -25.39
C ASP A 249 40.08 -23.11 -25.31
N VAL A 250 40.66 -21.93 -25.54
CA VAL A 250 42.11 -21.66 -25.41
C VAL A 250 42.52 -21.43 -23.95
N TYR A 251 41.64 -20.89 -23.11
CA TYR A 251 41.97 -20.54 -21.71
C TYR A 251 41.68 -21.67 -20.71
N ILE A 252 40.76 -22.58 -21.03
CA ILE A 252 40.48 -23.77 -20.23
C ILE A 252 40.84 -25.00 -21.06
N GLY A 253 42.10 -25.47 -20.93
CA GLY A 253 42.58 -26.66 -21.63
C GLY A 253 41.73 -27.90 -21.28
N GLY A 254 40.87 -28.31 -22.20
CA GLY A 254 39.90 -29.40 -21.96
C GLY A 254 39.14 -29.79 -23.23
N THR A 255 39.74 -30.71 -23.99
CA THR A 255 39.28 -31.21 -25.30
C THR A 255 37.77 -31.46 -25.48
N SER A 256 37.28 -30.96 -26.62
CA SER A 256 36.30 -31.57 -27.54
C SER A 256 34.82 -31.71 -27.13
N LYS A 257 34.00 -30.76 -27.64
CA LYS A 257 32.69 -30.96 -28.33
C LYS A 257 31.96 -29.65 -28.67
N LEU A 258 32.58 -28.49 -28.44
CA LEU A 258 31.98 -27.15 -28.61
C LEU A 258 32.11 -26.52 -30.02
N ASN A 259 32.60 -27.25 -31.03
CA ASN A 259 32.92 -26.73 -32.37
C ASN A 259 31.74 -26.17 -33.20
N ASN A 260 30.49 -26.29 -32.74
CA ASN A 260 29.31 -25.70 -33.39
C ASN A 260 28.72 -24.48 -32.67
N ALA A 261 29.23 -24.11 -31.48
CA ALA A 261 28.69 -23.05 -30.63
C ALA A 261 29.12 -21.62 -31.06
N THR A 262 29.30 -21.41 -32.37
CA THR A 262 29.80 -20.14 -32.94
C THR A 262 28.78 -19.41 -33.83
N LYS A 263 27.50 -19.84 -33.93
CA LYS A 263 26.51 -19.18 -34.83
C LYS A 263 25.08 -18.85 -34.36
N HIS A 264 24.57 -19.21 -33.16
CA HIS A 264 23.15 -18.96 -32.80
C HIS A 264 22.96 -18.51 -31.33
N ASP A 265 22.12 -17.48 -31.00
CA ASP A 265 22.30 -16.36 -30.01
C ASP A 265 22.72 -16.62 -28.51
N LEU A 266 21.96 -16.26 -27.43
CA LEU A 266 22.29 -16.58 -26.00
C LEU A 266 21.14 -16.48 -24.90
N GLY A 267 20.72 -17.60 -24.25
CA GLY A 267 20.07 -17.72 -22.90
C GLY A 267 18.64 -17.15 -22.63
N ILE A 268 17.86 -17.77 -21.70
CA ILE A 268 16.38 -17.57 -21.56
C ILE A 268 15.90 -16.12 -21.30
N GLY A 269 16.66 -15.32 -20.53
CA GLY A 269 16.33 -13.91 -20.33
C GLY A 269 16.61 -12.98 -21.52
N ASN A 270 17.19 -13.47 -22.63
CA ASN A 270 17.64 -12.66 -23.78
C ASN A 270 18.70 -11.58 -23.38
N ILE A 271 19.27 -11.73 -22.18
CA ILE A 271 20.37 -10.93 -21.63
C ILE A 271 21.65 -11.66 -22.03
N LYS A 272 22.21 -11.27 -23.18
CA LYS A 272 23.54 -11.71 -23.63
C LYS A 272 24.56 -11.53 -22.49
N LEU A 273 25.63 -12.32 -22.45
CA LEU A 273 26.76 -12.07 -21.53
C LEU A 273 27.31 -10.64 -21.70
N GLU A 274 27.27 -10.13 -22.93
CA GLU A 274 27.54 -8.74 -23.29
C GLU A 274 26.55 -7.76 -22.64
N THR A 275 25.25 -8.09 -22.54
CA THR A 275 24.25 -7.29 -21.81
C THR A 275 24.49 -7.34 -20.30
N ALA A 276 24.80 -8.49 -19.73
CA ALA A 276 25.14 -8.61 -18.31
C ALA A 276 26.41 -7.81 -17.97
N LYS A 277 27.44 -7.86 -18.83
CA LYS A 277 28.63 -7.03 -18.70
C LYS A 277 28.34 -5.54 -18.92
N LYS A 278 27.54 -5.15 -19.92
CA LYS A 278 27.09 -3.76 -20.10
C LYS A 278 26.31 -3.23 -18.89
N LEU A 279 25.47 -4.06 -18.26
CA LEU A 279 24.78 -3.70 -17.01
C LEU A 279 25.78 -3.60 -15.85
N TYR A 280 26.75 -4.50 -15.75
CA TYR A 280 27.84 -4.39 -14.77
C TYR A 280 28.63 -3.10 -14.95
N ASP A 281 29.10 -2.79 -16.15
CA ASP A 281 29.87 -1.60 -16.47
C ASP A 281 29.04 -0.31 -16.26
N GLN A 282 27.76 -0.33 -16.65
CA GLN A 282 26.81 0.79 -16.45
C GLN A 282 26.48 1.05 -14.98
N TYR A 283 26.37 0.00 -14.17
CA TYR A 283 25.97 0.06 -12.76
C TYR A 283 27.11 -0.35 -11.82
N LYS A 284 28.37 -0.15 -12.23
CA LYS A 284 29.57 -0.73 -11.58
C LYS A 284 29.70 -0.42 -10.09
N THR A 285 29.23 0.76 -9.67
CA THR A 285 29.20 1.23 -8.28
C THR A 285 28.11 0.57 -7.42
N GLU A 286 27.16 -0.13 -8.02
CA GLU A 286 26.04 -0.80 -7.34
C GLU A 286 26.37 -2.25 -6.93
N PHE A 287 27.46 -2.81 -7.46
CA PHE A 287 27.95 -4.14 -7.12
C PHE A 287 28.91 -4.06 -5.93
N LYS A 288 28.88 -5.07 -5.06
CA LYS A 288 29.77 -5.20 -3.88
C LYS A 288 31.27 -5.22 -4.24
N ARG A 289 31.60 -5.52 -5.51
CA ARG A 289 32.96 -5.55 -6.06
C ARG A 289 33.00 -4.83 -7.40
N ASN A 290 33.97 -3.93 -7.55
CA ASN A 290 34.21 -3.10 -8.73
C ASN A 290 35.31 -3.67 -9.65
N ASP A 291 35.71 -4.93 -9.42
CA ASP A 291 36.78 -5.65 -10.12
C ASP A 291 36.32 -7.04 -10.61
N LEU A 292 35.02 -7.28 -10.76
CA LEU A 292 34.49 -8.60 -11.15
C LEU A 292 35.00 -8.98 -12.54
N ASN A 293 35.77 -10.08 -12.61
CA ASN A 293 36.14 -10.70 -13.87
C ASN A 293 34.95 -11.50 -14.46
N TYR A 294 35.09 -12.03 -15.67
CA TYR A 294 34.00 -12.78 -16.33
C TYR A 294 33.48 -13.98 -15.52
N LYS A 295 34.36 -14.72 -14.85
CA LYS A 295 33.97 -15.86 -13.98
C LYS A 295 33.18 -15.36 -12.77
N ASP A 296 33.65 -14.28 -12.14
CA ASP A 296 32.97 -13.68 -10.98
C ASP A 296 31.58 -13.14 -11.37
N ILE A 297 31.42 -12.55 -12.57
CA ILE A 297 30.13 -12.10 -13.12
C ILE A 297 29.19 -13.29 -13.33
N VAL A 298 29.67 -14.40 -13.93
CA VAL A 298 28.86 -15.61 -14.13
C VAL A 298 28.41 -16.22 -12.79
N SER A 299 29.33 -16.36 -11.83
CA SER A 299 28.99 -16.85 -10.49
C SER A 299 28.04 -15.91 -9.74
N TYR A 300 28.12 -14.60 -9.96
CA TYR A 300 27.16 -13.66 -9.39
C TYR A 300 25.77 -13.84 -10.00
N ILE A 301 25.65 -13.92 -11.33
CA ILE A 301 24.37 -14.17 -12.04
C ILE A 301 23.69 -15.44 -11.50
N GLN A 302 24.44 -16.53 -11.32
CA GLN A 302 23.95 -17.82 -10.82
C GLN A 302 23.46 -17.78 -9.36
N SER A 303 23.79 -16.75 -8.58
CA SER A 303 23.30 -16.61 -7.21
C SER A 303 21.88 -16.00 -7.17
N ASN A 304 21.08 -16.39 -6.16
CA ASN A 304 19.78 -15.75 -5.89
C ASN A 304 19.90 -14.20 -5.82
N GLU A 305 20.97 -13.68 -5.21
CA GLU A 305 21.21 -12.24 -5.11
C GLU A 305 21.42 -11.60 -6.48
N GLY A 306 22.34 -12.13 -7.29
CA GLY A 306 22.67 -11.56 -8.59
C GLY A 306 21.58 -11.74 -9.65
N THR A 307 20.84 -12.85 -9.62
CA THR A 307 19.62 -13.04 -10.43
C THR A 307 18.60 -11.94 -10.14
N VAL A 308 18.23 -11.74 -8.86
CA VAL A 308 17.25 -10.71 -8.47
C VAL A 308 17.79 -9.30 -8.77
N HIS A 309 19.07 -9.04 -8.49
CA HIS A 309 19.68 -7.74 -8.73
C HIS A 309 19.67 -7.37 -10.22
N LEU A 310 20.13 -8.25 -11.10
CA LEU A 310 20.19 -8.00 -12.54
C LEU A 310 18.80 -7.91 -13.17
N ALA A 311 17.85 -8.75 -12.75
CA ALA A 311 16.45 -8.61 -13.15
C ALA A 311 15.91 -7.22 -12.77
N THR A 312 16.22 -6.75 -11.55
CA THR A 312 15.82 -5.41 -11.10
C THR A 312 16.45 -4.30 -11.94
N LEU A 313 17.73 -4.40 -12.30
CA LEU A 313 18.40 -3.41 -13.16
C LEU A 313 17.81 -3.37 -14.59
N VAL A 314 17.40 -4.50 -15.15
CA VAL A 314 16.73 -4.57 -16.46
C VAL A 314 15.32 -3.98 -16.40
N ILE A 315 14.54 -4.26 -15.35
CA ILE A 315 13.22 -3.64 -15.15
C ILE A 315 13.35 -2.12 -14.89
N ARG A 316 14.39 -1.67 -14.17
CA ARG A 316 14.72 -0.24 -14.01
C ARG A 316 15.02 0.42 -15.36
N LYS A 317 15.78 -0.24 -16.25
CA LYS A 317 15.98 0.21 -17.64
C LYS A 317 14.66 0.27 -18.40
N ALA A 318 13.79 -0.75 -18.26
CA ALA A 318 12.46 -0.78 -18.87
C ALA A 318 11.58 0.40 -18.43
N GLN A 319 11.51 0.69 -17.13
CA GLN A 319 10.79 1.85 -16.58
C GLN A 319 11.28 3.15 -17.24
N GLY A 320 12.60 3.39 -17.25
CA GLY A 320 13.18 4.59 -17.85
C GLY A 320 12.85 4.75 -19.35
N LEU A 321 12.77 3.64 -20.09
CA LEU A 321 12.43 3.64 -21.52
C LEU A 321 10.92 3.83 -21.78
N PHE A 322 10.05 3.31 -20.91
CA PHE A 322 8.62 3.19 -21.19
C PHE A 322 7.68 4.06 -20.35
N GLU A 323 8.10 4.66 -19.24
CA GLU A 323 7.19 5.37 -18.30
C GLU A 323 6.31 6.42 -19.02
N LYS A 324 6.88 7.21 -19.94
CA LYS A 324 6.12 8.21 -20.73
C LYS A 324 5.07 7.63 -21.70
N TYR A 325 5.12 6.34 -21.98
CA TYR A 325 4.17 5.61 -22.84
C TYR A 325 3.18 4.76 -22.04
N VAL A 326 3.46 4.50 -20.76
CA VAL A 326 2.61 3.70 -19.86
C VAL A 326 2.08 4.47 -18.66
N SER A 327 2.30 5.77 -18.56
CA SER A 327 1.85 6.60 -17.43
C SER A 327 0.36 6.46 -17.11
N GLU A 328 -0.50 6.37 -18.15
CA GLU A 328 -1.95 6.13 -18.05
C GLU A 328 -2.34 4.68 -17.69
N TYR A 329 -1.39 3.74 -17.71
CA TYR A 329 -1.68 2.31 -17.48
C TYR A 329 -1.78 2.02 -15.98
N CYS A 330 -2.73 1.16 -15.61
CA CYS A 330 -2.74 0.60 -14.26
C CYS A 330 -1.60 -0.42 -14.10
N ASN A 331 -1.19 -0.68 -12.86
CA ASN A 331 0.12 -1.26 -12.58
C ASN A 331 0.35 -2.67 -13.14
N CYS A 332 -0.66 -3.55 -13.20
CA CYS A 332 -0.52 -4.86 -13.88
C CYS A 332 -0.04 -4.73 -15.33
N LYS A 333 -0.45 -3.65 -16.02
CA LYS A 333 -0.14 -3.43 -17.43
C LYS A 333 1.21 -2.73 -17.59
N LYS A 334 1.61 -1.88 -16.64
CA LYS A 334 2.99 -1.36 -16.56
C LYS A 334 3.98 -2.51 -16.36
N GLU A 335 3.74 -3.31 -15.32
CA GLU A 335 4.53 -4.50 -14.97
C GLU A 335 4.68 -5.45 -16.16
N ALA A 336 3.59 -5.83 -16.82
CA ALA A 336 3.63 -6.72 -17.98
C ALA A 336 4.38 -6.14 -19.20
N VAL A 337 4.35 -4.81 -19.42
CA VAL A 337 5.19 -4.15 -20.42
C VAL A 337 6.67 -4.25 -20.03
N TYR A 338 7.00 -4.06 -18.74
CA TYR A 338 8.38 -4.17 -18.26
C TYR A 338 8.92 -5.61 -18.34
N VAL A 339 8.12 -6.62 -17.99
CA VAL A 339 8.50 -8.03 -18.15
C VAL A 339 8.62 -8.44 -19.62
N THR A 340 7.78 -7.89 -20.52
CA THR A 340 7.97 -8.10 -21.97
C THR A 340 9.29 -7.52 -22.46
N TYR A 341 9.70 -6.34 -21.94
CA TYR A 341 11.03 -5.81 -22.24
C TYR A 341 12.15 -6.66 -21.65
N TYR A 342 11.99 -7.22 -20.45
CA TYR A 342 12.97 -8.15 -19.88
C TYR A 342 13.22 -9.31 -20.85
N LYS A 343 12.17 -9.97 -21.36
CA LYS A 343 12.28 -11.11 -22.29
C LYS A 343 12.76 -10.76 -23.71
N GLN A 344 12.47 -9.56 -24.20
CA GLN A 344 12.70 -9.21 -25.62
C GLN A 344 13.77 -8.13 -25.82
N GLY A 345 14.27 -7.53 -24.74
CA GLY A 345 15.23 -6.44 -24.76
C GLY A 345 14.87 -5.29 -25.70
N ASP A 346 15.90 -4.68 -26.28
CA ASP A 346 15.74 -3.51 -27.16
C ASP A 346 15.00 -3.82 -28.48
N LEU A 347 14.78 -5.09 -28.84
CA LEU A 347 13.94 -5.47 -29.98
C LEU A 347 12.47 -5.08 -29.77
N TYR A 348 11.95 -5.22 -28.55
CA TYR A 348 10.58 -4.83 -28.22
C TYR A 348 10.38 -3.31 -28.31
N LEU A 349 11.35 -2.53 -27.81
CA LEU A 349 11.35 -1.07 -27.99
C LEU A 349 11.40 -0.69 -29.48
N LYS A 350 12.28 -1.31 -30.27
CA LYS A 350 12.40 -1.06 -31.72
C LYS A 350 11.08 -1.35 -32.45
N LYS A 351 10.45 -2.51 -32.18
CA LYS A 351 9.14 -2.89 -32.74
C LYS A 351 8.06 -1.87 -32.39
N PHE A 352 7.97 -1.45 -31.12
CA PHE A 352 7.01 -0.45 -30.67
C PHE A 352 7.23 0.92 -31.33
N LEU A 353 8.47 1.40 -31.39
CA LEU A 353 8.78 2.70 -32.01
C LEU A 353 8.50 2.71 -33.52
N ALA A 354 8.79 1.61 -34.22
CA ALA A 354 8.43 1.45 -35.63
C ALA A 354 6.91 1.49 -35.85
N ALA A 355 6.14 0.74 -35.04
CA ALA A 355 4.68 0.78 -35.08
C ALA A 355 4.11 2.18 -34.75
N LYS A 356 4.73 2.89 -33.80
CA LYS A 356 4.36 4.27 -33.44
C LYS A 356 4.71 5.30 -34.52
N LYS A 357 5.79 5.09 -35.28
CA LYS A 357 6.12 5.92 -36.45
C LYS A 357 5.05 5.81 -37.54
N ASN A 358 4.55 4.60 -37.79
CA ASN A 358 3.50 4.34 -38.78
C ASN A 358 2.10 4.73 -38.29
N ASN A 359 1.86 4.69 -36.97
CA ASN A 359 0.60 5.11 -36.34
C ASN A 359 0.91 5.83 -35.01
N PRO A 360 0.86 7.18 -34.96
CA PRO A 360 1.17 7.93 -33.74
C PRO A 360 0.30 7.58 -32.53
N LYS A 361 -0.94 7.12 -32.76
CA LYS A 361 -1.90 6.67 -31.73
C LYS A 361 -1.63 5.24 -31.24
N HIS A 362 -0.67 4.52 -31.83
CA HIS A 362 -0.28 3.18 -31.38
C HIS A 362 0.17 3.21 -29.91
N LYS A 363 -0.44 2.33 -29.11
CA LYS A 363 -0.17 2.16 -27.68
C LYS A 363 0.62 0.86 -27.47
N ILE A 364 1.62 0.89 -26.59
CA ILE A 364 2.46 -0.26 -26.28
C ILE A 364 1.64 -1.38 -25.62
N LEU A 365 1.82 -2.63 -26.06
CA LEU A 365 1.01 -3.76 -25.61
C LEU A 365 1.82 -4.70 -24.70
N PRO A 366 1.21 -5.23 -23.61
CA PRO A 366 1.87 -6.01 -22.55
C PRO A 366 2.39 -7.41 -22.95
N GLY A 367 2.35 -7.75 -24.25
CA GLY A 367 3.07 -8.88 -24.85
C GLY A 367 3.06 -10.19 -24.05
N GLU A 368 4.26 -10.72 -23.83
CA GLU A 368 4.48 -11.96 -23.09
C GLU A 368 4.33 -11.81 -21.57
N GLY A 369 4.62 -10.62 -21.04
CA GLY A 369 4.42 -10.30 -19.61
C GLY A 369 2.95 -10.38 -19.16
N CYS A 370 2.01 -10.64 -20.08
CA CYS A 370 0.64 -11.00 -19.74
C CYS A 370 0.54 -12.22 -18.80
N ARG A 371 1.49 -13.17 -18.80
CA ARG A 371 1.55 -14.27 -17.82
C ARG A 371 1.58 -13.76 -16.37
N VAL A 372 2.45 -12.79 -16.12
CA VAL A 372 2.63 -12.10 -14.83
C VAL A 372 1.34 -11.40 -14.44
N SER A 373 0.75 -10.66 -15.38
CA SER A 373 -0.47 -9.91 -15.08
C SER A 373 -1.68 -10.79 -14.77
N LEU A 374 -1.85 -11.91 -15.47
CA LEU A 374 -2.97 -12.83 -15.22
C LEU A 374 -2.84 -13.58 -13.89
N GLN A 375 -1.64 -13.60 -13.31
CA GLN A 375 -1.33 -14.27 -12.04
C GLN A 375 -0.85 -13.29 -10.95
N ARG A 376 -1.05 -11.98 -11.15
CA ARG A 376 -0.52 -10.90 -10.29
C ARG A 376 -0.85 -11.10 -8.82
N GLU A 377 -2.08 -11.51 -8.49
CA GLU A 377 -2.50 -11.73 -7.10
C GLU A 377 -1.72 -12.88 -6.44
N LYS A 378 -1.47 -13.99 -7.16
CA LYS A 378 -0.62 -15.07 -6.65
C LYS A 378 0.82 -14.59 -6.41
N ILE A 379 1.38 -13.83 -7.35
CA ILE A 379 2.74 -13.26 -7.22
C ILE A 379 2.83 -12.33 -6.00
N ILE A 380 1.83 -11.48 -5.77
CA ILE A 380 1.77 -10.60 -4.59
C ILE A 380 1.74 -11.43 -3.30
N ASN A 381 0.93 -12.49 -3.25
CA ASN A 381 0.85 -13.39 -2.09
C ASN A 381 2.15 -14.21 -1.87
N SER A 382 2.98 -14.39 -2.90
CA SER A 382 4.33 -14.98 -2.77
C SER A 382 5.39 -13.96 -2.32
N LEU A 383 5.08 -12.66 -2.30
CA LEU A 383 5.99 -11.58 -1.89
C LEU A 383 5.75 -11.07 -0.46
N THR A 384 4.74 -11.63 0.23
CA THR A 384 4.39 -11.39 1.64
C THR A 384 4.83 -12.56 2.54
#